data_AF-A0A6I4Q5A8-F1
#
_entry.id   AF-A0A6I4Q5A8-F1
#
_cell.length_a   1.000
_cell.length_b   1.000
_cell.length_c   1.000
_cell.angle_alpha   90.00
_cell.angle_beta   90.00
_cell.angle_gamma   90.00
#
_symmetry.space_group_name_H-M   'P 1'
#
loop_
_entity.id
_entity.type
_entity.pdbx_description
1 polymer ?
#
loop_
_entity_poly.entity_id
_entity_poly.type
_entity_poly.pdbx_seq_one_letter_code
_entity_poly.pdbx_strand_id
1 'polypeptide(L)'
;MKDFFFFNKMLTPSFITIVYWITLVLIGFSALTMILGSFALFAYSFTAGLFTFFSGIITFVVGFVSTRIGFELICVLFNINHNIQKLANEKTDSEKTEELSNTDTIN
;
A
#
# COMPACT_ATOMS: atom_id res chain seq x y z
N MET A 1 -23.73 10.05 4.51
CA MET A 1 -22.30 10.17 4.89
C MET A 1 -21.78 8.84 5.43
N LYS A 2 -21.99 7.73 4.71
CA LYS A 2 -21.55 6.40 5.16
C LYS A 2 -21.01 5.59 3.97
N ASP A 3 -20.55 6.30 2.95
CA ASP A 3 -20.24 5.75 1.64
C ASP A 3 -18.75 5.84 1.31
N PHE A 4 -17.92 6.29 2.25
CA PHE A 4 -16.45 6.23 2.15
C PHE A 4 -15.90 4.81 2.31
N PHE A 5 -16.73 3.85 2.75
CA PHE A 5 -16.38 2.44 2.95
C PHE A 5 -16.89 1.51 1.84
N PHE A 6 -17.42 2.04 0.72
CA PHE A 6 -17.71 1.19 -0.43
C PHE A 6 -16.44 0.89 -1.21
N PHE A 7 -15.77 -0.20 -0.80
CA PHE A 7 -14.70 -0.95 -1.46
C PHE A 7 -15.00 -1.38 -2.92
N ASN A 8 -15.99 -0.77 -3.56
CA ASN A 8 -16.53 -1.17 -4.85
C ASN A 8 -16.21 -0.17 -5.98
N LYS A 9 -15.61 0.98 -5.68
CA LYS A 9 -15.23 1.95 -6.70
C LYS A 9 -13.86 2.54 -6.40
N MET A 10 -12.82 1.91 -6.94
CA MET A 10 -11.50 2.54 -7.13
C MET A 10 -10.74 2.96 -5.85
N LEU A 11 -11.14 2.48 -4.66
CA LEU A 11 -10.54 2.89 -3.39
C LEU A 11 -9.13 2.33 -3.17
N THR A 12 -8.83 1.13 -3.65
CA THR A 12 -7.55 0.50 -3.35
C THR A 12 -6.32 1.27 -3.85
N PRO A 13 -6.25 1.73 -5.13
CA PRO A 13 -5.10 2.51 -5.60
C PRO A 13 -5.02 3.91 -4.99
N SER A 14 -6.13 4.51 -4.56
CA SER A 14 -6.14 5.85 -3.96
C SER A 14 -5.86 5.86 -2.46
N PHE A 15 -6.25 4.80 -1.74
CA PHE A 15 -5.93 4.64 -0.32
C PHE A 15 -4.45 4.32 -0.14
N ILE A 16 -3.89 3.44 -0.98
CA ILE A 16 -2.49 3.05 -0.90
C ILE A 16 -1.53 4.22 -1.17
N THR A 17 -1.95 5.20 -1.99
CA THR A 17 -1.15 6.41 -2.24
C THR A 17 -1.06 7.33 -1.02
N ILE A 18 -2.12 7.43 -0.22
CA ILE A 18 -2.11 8.19 1.04
C ILE A 18 -1.16 7.52 2.04
N VAL A 19 -1.26 6.20 2.18
CA VAL A 19 -0.36 5.42 3.07
C VAL A 19 1.09 5.53 2.60
N TYR A 20 1.35 5.48 1.29
CA TYR A 20 2.69 5.67 0.72
C TYR A 20 3.31 7.00 1.17
N TRP A 21 2.58 8.11 1.05
CA TRP A 21 3.08 9.42 1.49
C TRP A 21 3.37 9.46 2.98
N ILE A 22 2.51 8.87 3.82
CA ILE A 22 2.72 8.78 5.27
C ILE A 22 3.99 7.97 5.59
N THR A 23 4.15 6.81 4.97
CA THR A 23 5.34 5.96 5.16
C THR A 23 6.61 6.65 4.67
N LEU A 24 6.56 7.38 3.55
CA LEU A 24 7.67 8.16 3.04
C LEU A 24 8.12 9.23 4.04
N VAL A 25 7.16 9.99 4.59
CA VAL A 25 7.41 10.99 5.62
C VAL A 25 7.99 10.33 6.87
N LEU A 26 7.47 9.18 7.28
CA LEU A 26 7.95 8.44 8.44
C LEU A 26 9.39 7.95 8.27
N ILE A 27 9.75 7.39 7.11
CA ILE A 27 11.14 7.00 6.79
C ILE A 27 12.04 8.23 6.81
N GLY A 28 11.61 9.34 6.20
CA GLY A 28 12.36 10.59 6.18
C GLY A 28 12.62 11.14 7.59
N PHE A 29 11.58 11.15 8.44
CA PHE A 29 11.69 11.59 9.83
C PHE A 29 12.56 10.66 10.66
N SER A 30 12.43 9.35 10.47
CA SER A 30 13.24 8.34 11.17
C SER A 30 14.73 8.49 10.81
N ALA A 31 15.05 8.63 9.53
CA ALA A 31 16.42 8.88 9.09
C ALA A 31 16.96 10.22 9.62
N LEU A 32 16.16 11.28 9.58
CA LEU A 32 16.55 12.59 10.08
C LEU A 32 16.83 12.56 11.59
N THR A 33 15.97 11.93 12.38
CA THR A 33 16.17 11.77 13.83
C THR A 33 17.40 10.93 14.15
N MET A 34 17.69 9.87 13.37
CA MET A 34 18.92 9.10 13.52
C MET A 34 20.17 9.92 13.23
N ILE A 35 20.17 10.70 12.15
CA ILE A 35 21.31 11.56 11.79
C ILE A 35 21.52 12.64 12.86
N LEU A 36 20.46 13.33 13.29
CA LEU A 36 20.54 14.35 14.34
C LEU A 36 20.97 13.73 15.69
N GLY A 37 20.47 12.55 16.03
CA GLY A 37 20.87 11.80 17.23
C GLY A 37 22.34 11.37 17.20
N SER A 38 22.89 11.07 16.02
CA SER A 38 24.28 10.67 15.86
C SER A 38 25.26 11.77 16.31
N PHE A 39 24.91 13.05 16.11
CA PHE A 39 25.71 14.18 16.60
C PHE A 39 25.75 14.26 18.13
N ALA A 40 24.65 13.97 18.81
CA ALA A 40 24.63 13.91 20.28
C ALA A 40 25.43 12.70 20.80
N LEU A 41 25.38 11.57 20.10
CA LEU A 41 26.15 10.37 20.41
C LEU A 41 27.66 10.56 20.23
N PHE A 42 28.10 11.38 19.28
CA PHE A 42 29.53 11.70 19.11
C PHE A 42 30.16 12.34 20.36
N ALA A 43 29.38 13.10 21.13
CA ALA A 43 29.85 13.72 22.38
C ALA A 43 30.08 12.70 23.50
N TYR A 44 29.36 11.57 23.49
CA TYR A 44 29.52 10.50 24.49
C TYR A 44 30.48 9.41 24.04
N SER A 45 30.40 8.99 22.77
CA SER A 45 31.18 7.88 22.23
C SER A 45 31.31 8.00 20.72
N PHE A 46 32.52 8.27 20.26
CA PHE A 46 32.83 8.46 18.85
C PHE A 46 32.44 7.25 17.98
N THR A 47 32.76 6.04 18.42
CA THR A 47 32.43 4.80 17.70
C THR A 47 30.93 4.59 17.55
N ALA A 48 30.15 4.89 18.61
CA ALA A 48 28.70 4.74 18.59
C ALA A 48 28.05 5.76 17.65
N GLY A 49 28.48 7.03 17.71
CA GLY A 49 28.02 8.07 16.79
C GLY A 49 28.29 7.74 15.32
N LEU A 50 29.47 7.21 15.02
CA LEU A 50 29.84 6.79 13.66
C LEU A 50 28.94 5.65 13.16
N PHE A 51 28.72 4.63 13.99
CA PHE A 51 27.85 3.49 13.65
C PHE A 51 26.40 3.94 13.41
N THR A 52 25.86 4.77 14.31
CA THR A 52 24.50 5.31 14.17
C THR A 52 24.35 6.17 12.90
N PHE A 53 25.36 6.97 12.56
CA PHE A 53 25.34 7.81 11.35
C PHE A 53 25.26 6.97 10.07
N PHE A 54 26.15 5.98 9.92
CA PHE A 54 26.10 5.06 8.77
C PHE A 54 24.79 4.25 8.74
N SER A 55 24.32 3.80 9.90
CA SER A 55 23.04 3.09 10.00
C SER A 55 21.85 3.96 9.59
N GLY A 56 21.88 5.27 9.86
CA GLY A 56 20.84 6.22 9.45
C GLY A 56 20.76 6.37 7.93
N ILE A 57 21.92 6.47 7.26
CA ILE A 57 21.99 6.52 5.79
C ILE A 57 21.48 5.22 5.17
N ILE A 58 21.92 4.07 5.69
CA ILE A 58 21.47 2.75 5.25
C ILE A 58 19.96 2.60 5.46
N THR A 59 19.45 2.98 6.62
CA THR A 59 18.02 2.92 6.95
C THR A 59 17.21 3.81 6.02
N PHE A 60 17.73 4.98 5.62
CA PHE A 60 17.08 5.84 4.64
C PHE A 60 16.95 5.15 3.27
N VAL A 61 18.05 4.60 2.75
CA VAL A 61 18.07 3.94 1.43
C VAL A 61 17.23 2.67 1.44
N VAL A 62 17.47 1.78 2.40
CA VAL A 62 16.75 0.51 2.53
C VAL A 62 15.27 0.78 2.82
N GLY A 63 14.96 1.68 3.75
CA GLY A 63 13.58 2.06 4.08
C GLY A 63 12.82 2.60 2.87
N PHE A 64 13.46 3.45 2.04
CA PHE A 64 12.86 3.98 0.83
C PHE A 64 12.64 2.90 -0.24
N VAL A 65 13.62 2.02 -0.47
CA VAL A 65 13.54 0.93 -1.45
C VAL A 65 12.51 -0.12 -1.03
N SER A 66 12.54 -0.56 0.23
CA SER A 66 11.56 -1.51 0.78
C SER A 66 10.14 -0.95 0.73
N THR A 67 9.97 0.34 1.00
CA THR A 67 8.69 1.04 0.83
C THR A 67 8.21 0.92 -0.62
N ARG A 68 9.04 1.25 -1.61
CA ARG A 68 8.68 1.15 -3.04
C ARG A 68 8.23 -0.25 -3.43
N ILE A 69 9.05 -1.27 -3.14
CA ILE A 69 8.75 -2.67 -3.47
C ILE A 69 7.49 -3.16 -2.73
N GLY A 70 7.38 -2.87 -1.44
CA GLY A 70 6.27 -3.34 -0.61
C GLY A 70 4.93 -2.77 -1.08
N PHE A 71 4.87 -1.46 -1.33
CA PHE A 71 3.66 -0.81 -1.80
C PHE A 71 3.24 -1.25 -3.21
N GLU A 72 4.21 -1.48 -4.12
CA GLU A 72 3.93 -2.05 -5.45
C GLU A 72 3.33 -3.45 -5.34
N LEU A 73 3.90 -4.33 -4.50
CA LEU A 73 3.39 -5.68 -4.30
C LEU A 73 1.98 -5.70 -3.70
N ILE A 74 1.71 -4.85 -2.69
CA ILE A 74 0.37 -4.71 -2.12
C ILE A 74 -0.62 -4.26 -3.20
N CYS A 75 -0.25 -3.26 -4.01
CA CYS A 75 -1.12 -2.74 -5.07
C CYS A 75 -1.42 -3.81 -6.12
N VAL A 76 -0.41 -4.58 -6.54
CA VAL A 76 -0.53 -5.69 -7.48
C VAL A 76 -1.47 -6.78 -6.93
N LEU A 77 -1.32 -7.17 -5.66
CA LEU A 77 -2.15 -8.20 -5.04
C LEU A 77 -3.62 -7.79 -5.00
N PHE A 78 -3.91 -6.53 -4.68
CA PHE A 78 -5.26 -6.00 -4.70
C PHE A 78 -5.85 -5.90 -6.10
N ASN A 79 -5.03 -5.56 -7.10
CA ASN A 79 -5.48 -5.53 -8.49
C ASN A 79 -5.93 -6.92 -8.96
N ILE A 80 -5.20 -7.97 -8.59
CA ILE A 80 -5.58 -9.36 -8.88
C ILE A 80 -6.92 -9.69 -8.20
N ASN A 81 -7.07 -9.40 -6.91
CA ASN A 81 -8.30 -9.69 -6.16
C ASN A 81 -9.54 -8.99 -6.76
N HIS A 82 -9.39 -7.75 -7.23
CA HIS A 82 -10.46 -7.02 -7.91
C HIS A 82 -10.85 -7.68 -9.24
N ASN A 83 -9.86 -8.15 -10.00
CA ASN A 83 -10.11 -8.82 -11.28
C ASN A 83 -10.87 -10.14 -11.11
N ILE A 84 -10.58 -10.91 -10.05
CA ILE A 84 -11.31 -12.15 -9.72
C ILE A 84 -12.78 -11.86 -9.34
N GLN A 85 -13.04 -10.80 -8.56
CA GLN A 85 -14.41 -10.41 -8.21
C GLN A 85 -15.25 -10.00 -9.43
N LYS A 86 -14.64 -9.33 -10.42
CA LYS A 86 -15.32 -8.98 -11.68
C LYS A 86 -15.76 -10.23 -12.46
N LEU A 87 -14.87 -11.23 -12.55
CA LEU A 87 -15.16 -12.48 -13.24
C LEU A 87 -16.24 -13.33 -12.53
N ALA A 88 -16.35 -13.24 -11.22
CA ALA A 88 -17.40 -13.92 -10.46
C ALA A 88 -18.79 -13.33 -10.75
N ASN A 89 -18.90 -12.00 -10.82
CA ASN A 89 -20.19 -11.34 -11.10
C ASN A 89 -20.68 -11.52 -12.54
N GLU A 90 -19.78 -11.56 -13.54
CA GLU A 90 -20.19 -11.77 -14.95
C GLU A 90 -20.89 -13.13 -15.17
N LYS A 91 -20.51 -14.17 -14.41
CA LYS A 91 -21.17 -15.49 -14.53
C LYS A 91 -22.59 -15.48 -13.96
N THR A 92 -22.84 -14.71 -12.91
CA THR A 92 -24.16 -14.61 -12.27
C THR A 92 -25.16 -13.82 -13.12
N ASP A 93 -24.71 -12.81 -13.87
CA ASP A 93 -25.59 -12.10 -14.82
C ASP A 93 -25.90 -12.92 -16.09
N SER A 94 -24.99 -13.82 -16.46
CA SER A 94 -25.20 -14.73 -17.60
C SER A 94 -26.30 -15.77 -17.30
N GLU A 95 -26.34 -16.34 -16.10
CA GLU A 95 -27.42 -17.25 -15.66
C GLU A 95 -28.78 -16.55 -15.54
N LYS A 96 -28.82 -15.32 -14.99
CA LYS A 96 -30.07 -14.55 -14.87
C LYS A 96 -30.68 -14.15 -16.21
N THR A 97 -29.83 -13.89 -17.21
CA THR A 97 -30.30 -13.50 -18.55
C THR A 97 -30.86 -14.69 -19.33
N GLU A 98 -30.33 -15.90 -19.12
CA GLU A 98 -30.88 -17.13 -19.69
C GLU A 98 -32.23 -17.53 -19.05
N GLU A 99 -32.43 -17.34 -17.74
CA GLU A 99 -33.72 -17.62 -17.09
C GLU A 99 -34.85 -16.65 -17.49
N LEU A 100 -34.57 -15.35 -17.64
CA LEU A 100 -35.59 -14.38 -18.10
C LEU A 100 -36.01 -14.61 -19.56
N SER A 101 -35.06 -14.94 -20.45
CA SER A 101 -35.35 -15.25 -21.85
C SER A 101 -36.23 -16.50 -22.00
N ASN A 102 -36.03 -17.52 -21.16
CA ASN A 102 -36.82 -18.75 -21.23
C ASN A 102 -38.26 -18.54 -20.70
N THR A 103 -38.42 -17.75 -19.64
CA THR A 103 -39.73 -17.50 -19.02
C THR A 103 -40.67 -16.67 -19.92
N ASP A 104 -40.13 -15.74 -20.71
CA ASP A 104 -40.91 -14.94 -21.68
C ASP A 104 -41.38 -15.74 -22.91
N THR A 105 -40.81 -16.93 -23.16
CA THR A 105 -41.25 -17.81 -24.27
C THR A 105 -42.37 -18.77 -23.88
N ILE A 106 -42.66 -18.91 -22.58
CA ILE A 106 -43.64 -19.87 -22.05
C ILE A 106 -45.00 -19.20 -21.74
N ASN A 107 -45.11 -17.88 -21.89
CA ASN A 107 -46.33 -17.08 -21.67
C ASN A 107 -46.81 -16.39 -22.96
#